data_AF-A0A349CJV6-F1
#
_entry.id   AF-A0A349CJV6-F1
#
_cell.length_a   1.000
_cell.length_b   1.000
_cell.length_c   1.000
_cell.angle_alpha   90.00
_cell.angle_beta   90.00
_cell.angle_gamma   90.00
#
_symmetry.space_group_name_H-M   'P 1'
#
loop_
_entity.id
_entity.type
_entity.pdbx_description
1 polymer ?
#
loop_
_entity_poly.entity_id
_entity_poly.type
_entity_poly.pdbx_seq_one_letter_code
_entity_poly.pdbx_strand_id
1 'polypeptide(L)'
;MRIIHADEKPYLSDTANRKLNRIFNNRFSSFILCLLFIFISVFSAPVNIDAASACDYPVMRITQQEKALQNKLFLSAPKAVIDRQIQKQLQSFESGSSFSLLPYLYYIPEERDQGYIGNCWVWAGTGCMEIALNVQLGITDRLSIQYLDSLYNNGEGDDWAGNGGFASSFADFYDEHQFIISWSNINAHYQDYES
;
A
#
# COMPACT_ATOMS: atom_id res chain seq x y z
N MET A 1 -24.70 -103.71 25.90
CA MET A 1 -24.72 -102.72 27.00
C MET A 1 -23.48 -101.84 26.91
N ARG A 2 -23.63 -100.60 26.44
CA ARG A 2 -22.91 -99.40 26.91
C ARG A 2 -23.51 -98.20 26.18
N ILE A 3 -24.28 -97.42 26.93
CA ILE A 3 -24.77 -96.10 26.53
C ILE A 3 -23.58 -95.16 26.63
N ILE A 4 -23.29 -94.43 25.55
CA ILE A 4 -22.23 -93.42 25.53
C ILE A 4 -22.84 -92.10 26.02
N HIS A 5 -22.18 -91.52 27.02
CA HIS A 5 -22.52 -90.25 27.64
C HIS A 5 -22.54 -89.08 26.65
N ALA A 6 -23.50 -88.19 26.87
CA ALA A 6 -23.45 -86.80 26.46
C ALA A 6 -22.35 -86.09 27.26
N ASP A 7 -21.56 -85.24 26.59
CA ASP A 7 -20.72 -84.27 27.27
C ASP A 7 -20.64 -82.95 26.50
N GLU A 8 -20.36 -81.90 27.26
CA GLU A 8 -20.85 -80.53 27.20
C GLU A 8 -20.33 -79.65 26.05
N LYS A 9 -21.16 -78.67 25.64
CA LYS A 9 -20.73 -77.53 24.80
C LYS A 9 -19.98 -76.49 25.65
N PRO A 10 -18.81 -75.99 25.24
CA PRO A 10 -18.07 -75.02 26.03
C PRO A 10 -18.65 -73.60 25.88
N TYR A 11 -19.10 -73.04 27.00
CA TYR A 11 -19.59 -71.68 27.22
C TYR A 11 -18.47 -70.58 27.14
N LEU A 12 -17.27 -70.95 26.68
CA LEU A 12 -16.06 -70.09 26.71
C LEU A 12 -15.85 -69.23 25.45
N SER A 13 -16.53 -69.52 24.34
CA SER A 13 -16.29 -68.82 23.06
C SER A 13 -16.95 -67.44 22.96
N ASP A 14 -18.11 -67.23 23.61
CA ASP A 14 -18.89 -65.99 23.46
C ASP A 14 -18.26 -64.82 24.24
N THR A 15 -17.73 -65.08 25.45
CA THR A 15 -17.12 -64.06 26.30
C THR A 15 -15.79 -63.53 25.75
N ALA A 16 -14.97 -64.40 25.14
CA ALA A 16 -13.71 -64.01 24.52
C ALA A 16 -13.95 -63.16 23.25
N ASN A 17 -14.92 -63.55 22.42
CA ASN A 17 -15.29 -62.81 21.21
C ASN A 17 -15.90 -61.44 21.54
N ARG A 18 -16.71 -61.32 22.59
CA ARG A 18 -17.23 -60.01 23.05
C ARG A 18 -16.13 -59.09 23.57
N LYS A 19 -15.14 -59.60 24.31
CA LYS A 19 -13.98 -58.79 24.73
C LYS A 19 -13.12 -58.35 23.55
N LEU A 20 -12.87 -59.23 22.58
CA LEU A 20 -12.09 -58.89 21.39
C LEU A 20 -12.79 -57.81 20.55
N ASN A 21 -14.09 -57.96 20.28
CA ASN A 21 -14.88 -56.98 19.53
C ASN A 21 -14.96 -55.63 20.26
N ARG A 22 -15.02 -55.63 21.60
CA ARG A 22 -14.98 -54.40 22.39
C ARG A 22 -13.62 -53.71 22.32
N ILE A 23 -12.52 -54.45 22.32
CA ILE A 23 -11.16 -53.90 22.16
C ILE A 23 -10.98 -53.34 20.73
N PHE A 24 -11.41 -54.07 19.70
CA PHE A 24 -11.33 -53.61 18.31
C PHE A 24 -12.17 -52.35 18.08
N ASN A 25 -13.42 -52.31 18.57
CA ASN A 25 -14.28 -51.13 18.45
C ASN A 25 -13.73 -49.94 19.24
N ASN A 26 -13.14 -50.15 20.42
CA ASN A 26 -12.53 -49.07 21.20
C ASN A 26 -11.26 -48.52 20.54
N ARG A 27 -10.45 -49.37 19.91
CA ARG A 27 -9.25 -48.94 19.18
C ARG A 27 -9.61 -48.24 17.87
N PHE A 28 -10.61 -48.73 17.14
CA PHE A 28 -11.09 -48.10 15.92
C PHE A 28 -11.76 -46.75 16.21
N SER A 29 -12.57 -46.66 17.27
CA SER A 29 -13.16 -45.40 17.74
C SER A 29 -12.10 -44.39 18.18
N SER A 30 -11.05 -44.84 18.88
CA SER A 30 -9.92 -43.98 19.28
C SER A 30 -9.14 -43.46 18.07
N PHE A 31 -8.92 -44.28 17.05
CA PHE A 31 -8.29 -43.85 15.79
C PHE A 31 -9.14 -42.81 15.04
N ILE A 32 -10.46 -43.01 14.97
CA ILE A 32 -11.38 -42.05 14.35
C ILE A 32 -11.39 -40.72 15.11
N LEU A 33 -11.41 -40.75 16.45
CA LEU A 33 -11.34 -39.55 17.27
C LEU A 33 -10.01 -38.81 17.10
N CYS A 34 -8.88 -39.50 17.03
CA CYS A 34 -7.58 -38.88 16.75
C CYS A 34 -7.55 -38.23 15.36
N LEU A 35 -8.10 -38.89 14.33
CA LEU A 35 -8.17 -38.32 12.98
C LEU A 35 -9.10 -37.10 12.92
N LEU A 36 -10.25 -37.14 13.61
CA LEU A 36 -11.14 -35.99 13.74
C LEU A 36 -10.47 -34.83 14.49
N PHE A 37 -9.72 -35.10 15.56
CA PHE A 37 -8.97 -34.06 16.28
C PHE A 37 -7.87 -33.43 15.43
N ILE A 38 -7.16 -34.21 14.61
CA ILE A 38 -6.16 -33.70 13.66
C ILE A 38 -6.82 -32.88 12.55
N PHE A 39 -7.96 -33.34 12.03
CA PHE A 39 -8.71 -32.60 11.02
C PHE A 39 -9.22 -31.26 11.58
N ILE A 40 -9.80 -31.27 12.79
CA ILE A 40 -10.25 -30.06 13.46
C ILE A 40 -9.05 -29.15 13.78
N SER A 41 -7.90 -29.65 14.24
CA SER A 41 -6.75 -28.77 14.53
C SER A 41 -6.09 -28.17 13.30
N VAL A 42 -6.12 -28.84 12.14
CA VAL A 42 -5.56 -28.33 10.88
C VAL A 42 -6.52 -27.35 10.18
N PHE A 43 -7.84 -27.51 10.37
CA PHE A 43 -8.86 -26.68 9.69
C PHE A 43 -9.57 -25.66 10.60
N SER A 44 -9.33 -25.65 11.91
CA SER A 44 -9.99 -24.72 12.86
C SER A 44 -9.10 -23.58 13.36
N ALA A 45 -7.93 -23.36 12.74
CA ALA A 45 -7.33 -22.05 12.87
C ALA A 45 -8.23 -21.08 12.09
N PRO A 46 -8.95 -20.13 12.74
CA PRO A 46 -9.36 -18.96 11.99
C PRO A 46 -8.05 -18.37 11.48
N VAL A 47 -7.82 -18.45 10.18
CA VAL A 47 -6.86 -17.55 9.56
C VAL A 47 -7.54 -16.20 9.66
N ASN A 48 -7.37 -15.54 10.81
CA ASN A 48 -7.49 -14.10 10.89
C ASN A 48 -6.31 -13.59 10.07
N ILE A 49 -6.50 -13.61 8.75
CA ILE A 49 -5.83 -12.66 7.88
C ILE A 49 -6.50 -11.35 8.29
N ASP A 50 -6.00 -10.73 9.36
CA ASP A 50 -5.99 -9.29 9.35
C ASP A 50 -5.17 -8.95 8.11
N ALA A 51 -5.88 -8.69 7.02
CA ALA A 51 -5.37 -7.84 5.97
C ALA A 51 -5.20 -6.48 6.66
N ALA A 52 -4.09 -6.32 7.40
CA ALA A 52 -3.57 -5.02 7.74
C ALA A 52 -3.63 -4.24 6.42
N SER A 53 -4.45 -3.19 6.44
CA SER A 53 -5.10 -2.67 5.25
C SER A 53 -4.05 -2.44 4.15
N ALA A 54 -4.30 -2.94 2.94
CA ALA A 54 -3.50 -2.58 1.77
C ALA A 54 -3.63 -1.07 1.42
N CYS A 55 -4.32 -0.29 2.25
CA CYS A 55 -4.58 1.12 2.09
C CYS A 55 -3.66 1.99 2.96
N ASP A 56 -2.81 1.48 3.84
CA ASP A 56 -2.11 2.37 4.79
C ASP A 56 -1.23 3.43 4.11
N TYR A 57 -0.70 3.15 2.91
CA TYR A 57 -0.09 4.16 2.04
C TYR A 57 -0.29 3.78 0.56
N PRO A 58 -0.97 4.61 -0.24
CA PRO A 58 -1.11 4.36 -1.67
C PRO A 58 0.25 4.48 -2.34
N VAL A 59 0.76 3.35 -2.82
CA VAL A 59 1.94 3.36 -3.68
C VAL A 59 1.51 3.81 -5.07
N MET A 60 2.27 4.74 -5.65
CA MET A 60 2.12 5.18 -7.05
C MET A 60 1.92 3.97 -7.97
N ARG A 61 0.81 3.91 -8.71
CA ARG A 61 0.45 2.76 -9.55
C ARG A 61 1.01 2.96 -10.96
N ILE A 62 2.32 2.79 -11.08
CA ILE A 62 2.99 2.83 -12.39
C ILE A 62 3.13 1.45 -13.02
N THR A 63 2.83 1.35 -14.31
CA THR A 63 3.16 0.21 -15.14
C THR A 63 4.67 0.13 -15.38
N GLN A 64 5.14 -1.04 -15.82
CA GLN A 64 6.56 -1.21 -16.17
C GLN A 64 6.99 -0.35 -17.36
N GLN A 65 6.07 -0.07 -18.29
CA GLN A 65 6.31 0.79 -19.43
C GLN A 65 6.48 2.26 -19.00
N GLU A 66 5.60 2.73 -18.12
CA GLU A 66 5.66 4.04 -17.48
C GLU A 66 6.94 4.26 -16.69
N LYS A 67 7.36 3.28 -15.88
CA LYS A 67 8.64 3.33 -15.17
C LYS A 67 9.83 3.44 -16.13
N ALA A 68 9.82 2.69 -17.23
CA ALA A 68 10.87 2.75 -18.23
C ALA A 68 10.90 4.11 -18.93
N LEU A 69 9.72 4.69 -19.22
CA LEU A 69 9.59 6.03 -19.77
C LEU A 69 10.10 7.09 -18.79
N GLN A 70 9.73 7.03 -17.51
CA GLN A 70 10.21 7.94 -16.48
C GLN A 70 11.74 7.94 -16.38
N ASN A 71 12.36 6.75 -16.35
CA ASN A 71 13.82 6.63 -16.35
C ASN A 71 14.44 7.24 -17.62
N LYS A 72 13.84 7.00 -18.79
CA LYS A 72 14.31 7.59 -20.04
C LYS A 72 14.24 9.11 -20.00
N LEU A 73 13.11 9.67 -19.57
CA LEU A 73 12.90 11.11 -19.44
C LEU A 73 13.92 11.71 -18.47
N PHE A 74 14.08 11.14 -17.28
CA PHE A 74 15.05 11.57 -16.29
C PHE A 74 16.49 11.60 -16.82
N LEU A 75 16.92 10.51 -17.47
CA LEU A 75 18.29 10.42 -18.02
C LEU A 75 18.53 11.36 -19.20
N SER A 76 17.48 11.72 -19.93
CA SER A 76 17.55 12.64 -21.08
C SER A 76 17.32 14.12 -20.72
N ALA A 77 16.85 14.40 -19.50
CA ALA A 77 16.48 15.75 -19.09
C ALA A 77 17.72 16.67 -19.09
N PRO A 78 17.57 17.93 -19.57
CA PRO A 78 18.64 18.90 -19.43
C PRO A 78 18.94 19.13 -17.96
N LYS A 79 20.22 19.32 -17.62
CA LYS A 79 20.60 19.69 -16.25
C LYS A 79 19.99 21.05 -15.91
N ALA A 80 19.43 21.15 -14.70
CA ALA A 80 18.96 22.42 -14.17
C ALA A 80 20.11 23.44 -14.16
N VAL A 81 19.84 24.65 -14.63
CA VAL A 81 20.79 25.76 -14.57
C VAL A 81 20.81 26.26 -13.13
N ILE A 82 21.97 26.17 -12.49
CA ILE A 82 22.19 26.73 -11.16
C ILE A 82 22.78 28.14 -11.36
N ASP A 83 22.15 29.15 -10.75
CA ASP A 83 22.68 30.50 -10.75
C ASP A 83 24.13 30.51 -10.27
N ARG A 84 24.98 31.34 -10.90
CA ARG A 84 26.43 31.35 -10.64
C ARG A 84 26.75 31.70 -9.18
N GLN A 85 25.98 32.59 -8.56
CA GLN A 85 26.18 32.95 -7.16
C GLN A 85 25.77 31.80 -6.25
N ILE A 86 24.63 31.15 -6.52
CA ILE A 86 24.20 29.95 -5.79
C ILE A 86 25.24 28.84 -5.94
N GLN A 87 25.77 28.62 -7.14
CA GLN A 87 26.80 27.61 -7.39
C GLN A 87 28.06 27.86 -6.55
N LYS A 88 28.50 29.13 -6.44
CA LYS A 88 29.64 29.50 -5.58
C LYS A 88 29.34 29.29 -4.10
N GLN A 89 28.12 29.60 -3.66
CA GLN A 89 27.69 29.33 -2.29
C GLN A 89 27.70 27.82 -2.02
N LEU A 90 27.12 27.01 -2.91
CA LEU A 90 27.11 25.55 -2.83
C LEU A 90 28.53 24.96 -2.74
N GLN A 91 29.48 25.49 -3.51
CA GLN A 91 30.89 25.09 -3.48
C GLN A 91 31.63 25.50 -2.19
N SER A 92 31.11 26.48 -1.44
CA SER A 92 31.71 26.90 -0.17
C SER A 92 31.32 26.01 1.01
N PHE A 93 30.29 25.18 0.85
CA PHE A 93 29.88 24.23 1.87
C PHE A 93 30.81 23.02 1.89
N GLU A 94 31.10 22.52 3.08
CA GLU A 94 31.83 21.27 3.25
C GLU A 94 31.01 20.08 2.74
N SER A 95 31.68 19.04 2.26
CA SER A 95 31.02 17.80 1.86
C SER A 95 30.20 17.24 3.01
N GLY A 96 28.91 16.95 2.77
CA GLY A 96 27.97 16.52 3.81
C GLY A 96 27.21 17.64 4.52
N SER A 97 27.36 18.90 4.09
CA SER A 97 26.52 20.00 4.56
C SER A 97 25.05 19.80 4.20
N SER A 98 24.14 20.36 5.01
CA SER A 98 22.70 20.35 4.76
C SER A 98 22.19 21.77 4.45
N PHE A 99 21.15 21.83 3.62
CA PHE A 99 20.41 23.05 3.32
C PHE A 99 18.93 22.77 3.47
N SER A 100 18.24 23.56 4.30
CA SER A 100 16.81 23.36 4.53
C SER A 100 16.00 24.26 3.59
N LEU A 101 15.13 23.63 2.79
CA LEU A 101 14.12 24.33 2.00
C LEU A 101 12.82 24.59 2.77
N LEU A 102 12.68 23.97 3.94
CA LEU A 102 11.46 24.06 4.76
C LEU A 102 11.06 25.51 5.11
N PRO A 103 11.98 26.46 5.38
CA PRO A 103 11.60 27.85 5.66
C PRO A 103 10.89 28.56 4.50
N TYR A 104 11.01 28.05 3.28
CA TYR A 104 10.37 28.63 2.09
C TYR A 104 9.02 27.97 1.76
N LEU A 105 8.63 26.95 2.52
CA LEU A 105 7.39 26.22 2.33
C LEU A 105 6.44 26.54 3.49
N TYR A 106 5.21 26.98 3.19
CA TYR A 106 4.17 27.04 4.22
C TYR A 106 3.86 25.63 4.69
N TYR A 107 4.29 25.26 5.89
CA TYR A 107 4.32 23.87 6.33
C TYR A 107 3.47 23.65 7.59
N ILE A 108 2.30 23.05 7.37
CA ILE A 108 1.48 22.42 8.41
C ILE A 108 1.47 20.92 8.06
N PRO A 109 2.15 20.06 8.84
CA PRO A 109 2.29 18.64 8.52
C PRO A 109 0.95 17.95 8.24
N GLU A 110 -0.04 18.21 9.08
CA GLU A 110 -1.36 17.57 9.04
C GLU A 110 -2.17 17.97 7.80
N GLU A 111 -1.81 19.08 7.15
CA GLU A 111 -2.45 19.55 5.93
C GLU A 111 -1.64 19.25 4.65
N ARG A 112 -0.51 18.54 4.79
CA ARG A 112 0.32 18.07 3.67
C ARG A 112 0.31 16.56 3.62
N ASP A 113 -0.90 16.02 3.56
CA ASP A 113 -1.18 14.60 3.52
C ASP A 113 -2.00 14.26 2.27
N GLN A 114 -1.48 13.37 1.44
CA GLN A 114 -2.17 12.87 0.24
C GLN A 114 -3.29 11.88 0.58
N GLY A 115 -3.32 11.35 1.80
CA GLY A 115 -4.23 10.29 2.21
C GLY A 115 -4.00 9.01 1.41
N TYR A 116 -5.09 8.45 0.89
CA TYR A 116 -5.14 7.16 0.21
C TYR A 116 -5.03 7.25 -1.32
N ILE A 117 -4.63 8.41 -1.83
CA ILE A 117 -4.45 8.67 -3.27
C ILE A 117 -2.99 8.65 -3.70
N GLY A 118 -2.69 8.09 -4.87
CA GLY A 118 -1.36 8.01 -5.46
C GLY A 118 -0.86 9.29 -6.15
N ASN A 119 -1.37 10.47 -5.79
CA ASN A 119 -1.03 11.78 -6.38
C ASN A 119 0.25 12.42 -5.77
N CYS A 120 1.15 11.64 -5.17
CA CYS A 120 2.37 12.15 -4.53
C CYS A 120 3.22 13.06 -5.43
N TRP A 121 3.18 12.80 -6.73
CA TRP A 121 3.85 13.59 -7.77
C TRP A 121 3.28 15.02 -7.87
N VAL A 122 1.97 15.19 -7.62
CA VAL A 122 1.27 16.48 -7.57
C VAL A 122 1.69 17.26 -6.33
N TRP A 123 1.70 16.60 -5.17
CA TRP A 123 2.15 17.21 -3.91
C TRP A 123 3.61 17.66 -3.97
N ALA A 124 4.49 16.80 -4.49
CA ALA A 124 5.91 17.11 -4.63
C ALA A 124 6.14 18.25 -5.65
N GLY A 125 5.50 18.20 -6.81
CA GLY A 125 5.59 19.25 -7.83
C GLY A 125 5.08 20.60 -7.31
N THR A 126 3.95 20.58 -6.60
CA THR A 126 3.35 21.78 -6.00
C THR A 126 4.26 22.38 -4.95
N GLY A 127 4.85 21.57 -4.06
CA GLY A 127 5.81 22.06 -3.06
C GLY A 127 7.05 22.73 -3.69
N CYS A 128 7.58 22.16 -4.78
CA CYS A 128 8.66 22.79 -5.54
C CYS A 128 8.25 24.16 -6.11
N MET A 129 7.04 24.25 -6.67
CA MET A 129 6.50 25.50 -7.22
C MET A 129 6.25 26.56 -6.13
N GLU A 130 5.70 26.17 -4.98
CA GLU A 130 5.52 27.05 -3.82
C GLU A 130 6.86 27.63 -3.32
N ILE A 131 7.90 26.79 -3.21
CA ILE A 131 9.25 27.24 -2.83
C ILE A 131 9.80 28.22 -3.87
N ALA A 132 9.62 27.92 -5.17
CA ALA A 132 10.08 28.81 -6.24
C ALA A 132 9.38 30.18 -6.19
N LEU A 133 8.06 30.21 -6.00
CA LEU A 133 7.27 31.43 -5.85
C LEU A 133 7.71 32.24 -4.63
N ASN A 134 8.00 31.58 -3.51
CA ASN A 134 8.51 32.22 -2.30
C ASN A 134 9.87 32.88 -2.58
N VAL A 135 10.84 32.10 -3.07
CA VAL A 135 12.21 32.58 -3.29
C VAL A 135 12.28 33.67 -4.36
N GLN A 136 11.49 33.55 -5.43
CA GLN A 136 11.58 34.46 -6.59
C GLN A 136 10.70 35.70 -6.43
N LEU A 137 9.51 35.54 -5.87
CA LEU A 137 8.47 36.59 -5.86
C LEU A 137 8.01 36.98 -4.46
N GLY A 138 8.49 36.29 -3.40
CA GLY A 138 8.03 36.50 -2.03
C GLY A 138 6.61 36.01 -1.77
N ILE A 139 6.05 35.20 -2.67
CA ILE A 139 4.69 34.66 -2.52
C ILE A 139 4.76 33.40 -1.65
N THR A 140 4.09 33.43 -0.50
CA THR A 140 4.13 32.35 0.49
C THR A 140 2.83 31.55 0.58
N ASP A 141 1.84 31.91 -0.24
CA ASP A 141 0.53 31.29 -0.20
C ASP A 141 0.59 29.86 -0.74
N ARG A 142 -0.18 28.97 -0.12
CA ARG A 142 -0.27 27.58 -0.56
C ARG A 142 -0.99 27.49 -1.90
N LEU A 143 -0.71 26.45 -2.66
CA LEU A 143 -1.36 26.19 -3.94
C LEU A 143 -2.32 25.00 -3.85
N SER A 144 -3.37 25.04 -4.66
CA SER A 144 -4.39 24.00 -4.72
C SER A 144 -3.86 22.74 -5.37
N ILE A 145 -3.79 21.66 -4.60
CA ILE A 145 -3.60 20.29 -5.12
C ILE A 145 -4.84 19.87 -5.91
N GLN A 146 -6.02 20.15 -5.36
CA GLN A 146 -7.31 19.80 -5.94
C GLN A 146 -7.49 20.34 -7.36
N TYR A 147 -6.93 21.50 -7.68
CA TYR A 147 -7.02 22.08 -9.01
C TYR A 147 -6.43 21.16 -10.08
N LEU A 148 -5.24 20.59 -9.83
CA LEU A 148 -4.64 19.64 -10.77
C LEU A 148 -5.42 18.33 -10.73
N ASP A 149 -5.71 17.80 -9.55
CA ASP A 149 -6.40 16.50 -9.43
C ASP A 149 -7.76 16.48 -10.14
N SER A 150 -8.52 17.57 -10.06
CA SER A 150 -9.85 17.67 -10.68
C SER A 150 -9.82 17.81 -12.21
N LEU A 151 -8.71 18.27 -12.77
CA LEU A 151 -8.61 18.59 -14.21
C LEU A 151 -7.75 17.60 -14.98
N TYR A 152 -6.75 17.00 -14.33
CA TYR A 152 -5.87 16.03 -14.97
C TYR A 152 -6.67 14.79 -15.38
N ASN A 153 -6.75 14.54 -16.68
CA ASN A 153 -7.57 13.49 -17.27
C ASN A 153 -9.05 13.54 -16.81
N ASN A 154 -9.60 14.75 -16.67
CA ASN A 154 -10.96 15.03 -16.18
C ASN A 154 -11.21 14.63 -14.72
N GLY A 155 -10.16 14.35 -13.95
CA GLY A 155 -10.24 14.00 -12.54
C GLY A 155 -10.87 12.64 -12.24
N GLU A 156 -10.95 11.75 -13.24
CA GLU A 156 -11.54 10.43 -13.07
C GLU A 156 -10.94 9.38 -14.03
N GLY A 157 -11.26 8.10 -13.77
CA GLY A 157 -10.85 6.98 -14.62
C GLY A 157 -9.52 6.33 -14.21
N ASP A 158 -9.01 5.42 -15.04
CA ASP A 158 -7.80 4.65 -14.71
C ASP A 158 -6.51 5.48 -14.81
N ASP A 159 -6.53 6.61 -15.52
CA ASP A 159 -5.37 7.45 -15.76
C ASP A 159 -5.42 8.80 -15.01
N TRP A 160 -6.36 9.01 -14.08
CA TRP A 160 -6.43 10.26 -13.32
C TRP A 160 -5.22 10.46 -12.40
N ALA A 161 -5.05 11.69 -11.89
CA ALA A 161 -3.86 12.09 -11.13
C ALA A 161 -3.57 11.20 -9.91
N GLY A 162 -4.62 10.63 -9.33
CA GLY A 162 -4.54 9.76 -8.17
C GLY A 162 -3.99 8.35 -8.43
N ASN A 163 -3.83 7.93 -9.67
CA ASN A 163 -3.16 6.65 -9.99
C ASN A 163 -1.64 6.80 -10.18
N GLY A 164 -1.12 8.02 -10.18
CA GLY A 164 0.30 8.30 -10.30
C GLY A 164 0.63 9.21 -11.48
N GLY A 165 1.90 9.56 -11.58
CA GLY A 165 2.38 10.47 -12.62
C GLY A 165 3.84 10.87 -12.42
N PHE A 166 4.31 11.79 -13.25
CA PHE A 166 5.71 12.20 -13.31
C PHE A 166 5.88 13.71 -13.20
N ALA A 167 7.09 14.14 -12.83
CA ALA A 167 7.42 15.57 -12.80
C ALA A 167 7.23 16.26 -14.17
N SER A 168 7.40 15.54 -15.29
CA SER A 168 7.11 16.07 -16.63
C SER A 168 5.62 16.29 -16.84
N SER A 169 4.76 15.33 -16.47
CA SER A 169 3.31 15.49 -16.55
C SER A 169 2.83 16.71 -15.75
N PHE A 170 3.50 17.00 -14.62
CA PHE A 170 3.17 18.16 -13.79
C PHE A 170 3.55 19.46 -14.48
N ALA A 171 4.75 19.51 -15.05
CA ALA A 171 5.23 20.65 -15.81
C ALA A 171 4.35 20.89 -17.04
N ASP A 172 4.03 19.84 -17.80
CA ASP A 172 3.20 19.89 -18.99
C ASP A 172 1.78 20.39 -18.65
N PHE A 173 1.19 19.93 -17.53
CA PHE A 173 -0.12 20.41 -17.07
C PHE A 173 -0.13 21.93 -16.86
N TYR A 174 0.87 22.48 -16.16
CA TYR A 174 0.95 23.92 -15.92
C TYR A 174 1.42 24.72 -17.13
N ASP A 175 2.16 24.11 -18.06
CA ASP A 175 2.46 24.70 -19.37
C ASP A 175 1.21 24.77 -20.25
N GLU A 176 0.27 23.83 -20.12
CA GLU A 176 -1.01 23.91 -20.82
C GLU A 176 -1.97 24.93 -20.17
N HIS A 177 -2.14 24.87 -18.85
CA HIS A 177 -3.14 25.67 -18.15
C HIS A 177 -2.70 27.12 -17.89
N GLN A 178 -1.40 27.39 -17.81
CA GLN A 178 -0.80 28.74 -17.70
C GLN A 178 -1.20 29.56 -16.46
N PHE A 179 -1.90 28.98 -15.48
CA PHE A 179 -2.16 29.63 -14.20
C PHE A 179 -2.20 28.61 -13.05
N ILE A 180 -2.04 29.15 -11.85
CA ILE A 180 -2.07 28.41 -10.57
C ILE A 180 -3.20 28.94 -9.71
N ILE A 181 -3.78 28.07 -8.88
CA ILE A 181 -4.84 28.43 -7.95
C ILE A 181 -4.29 28.44 -6.53
N SER A 182 -4.50 29.55 -5.83
CA SER A 182 -4.22 29.66 -4.41
C SER A 182 -5.13 28.74 -3.60
N TRP A 183 -4.59 28.13 -2.55
CA TRP A 183 -5.33 27.36 -1.55
C TRP A 183 -6.40 28.18 -0.83
N SER A 184 -6.20 29.50 -0.73
CA SER A 184 -7.16 30.41 -0.09
C SER A 184 -8.44 30.62 -0.92
N ASN A 185 -8.45 30.20 -2.19
CA ASN A 185 -9.65 30.28 -3.02
C ASN A 185 -10.75 29.32 -2.54
N ILE A 186 -12.00 29.72 -2.78
CA ILE A 186 -13.16 28.88 -2.50
C ILE A 186 -13.03 27.58 -3.30
N ASN A 187 -13.25 26.43 -2.65
CA ASN A 187 -13.14 25.08 -3.22
C ASN A 187 -11.73 24.65 -3.67
N ALA A 188 -10.67 25.36 -3.26
CA ALA A 188 -9.29 25.00 -3.63
C ALA A 188 -8.63 23.97 -2.69
N HIS A 189 -9.29 23.64 -1.58
CA HIS A 189 -8.79 22.69 -0.60
C HIS A 189 -8.88 21.26 -1.14
N TYR A 190 -7.92 20.44 -0.75
CA TYR A 190 -7.85 19.03 -1.13
C TYR A 190 -9.04 18.24 -0.59
N GLN A 191 -9.67 17.46 -1.46
CA GLN A 191 -10.87 16.67 -1.19
C GLN A 191 -10.69 15.18 -1.46
N ASP A 192 -9.68 14.81 -2.25
CA ASP A 192 -9.62 13.44 -2.76
C ASP A 192 -9.05 12.43 -1.77
N TYR A 193 -8.80 12.80 -0.50
CA TYR A 193 -8.13 12.02 0.54
C TYR A 193 -8.50 10.52 0.63
N GLU A 194 -9.73 10.12 0.28
CA GLU A 194 -10.23 8.72 0.30
C GLU A 194 -10.81 8.21 -1.03
N SER A 195 -10.56 8.89 -2.15
CA SER A 195 -11.24 8.65 -3.45
C SER A 195 -10.82 7.37 -4.19
#